data_AF-A0A7C7DSY6-F1
#
_entry.id   AF-A0A7C7DSY6-F1
#
_cell.length_a   1.000
_cell.length_b   1.000
_cell.length_c   1.000
_cell.angle_alpha   90.00
_cell.angle_beta   90.00
_cell.angle_gamma   90.00
#
_symmetry.space_group_name_H-M   'P 1'
#
loop_
_entity.id
_entity.type
_entity.pdbx_description
1 polymer ?
#
loop_
_entity_poly.entity_id
_entity_poly.type
_entity_poly.pdbx_seq_one_letter_code
_entity_poly.pdbx_strand_id
1 'polypeptide(L)'
;MKRKLIIIMSLMLLVVFPTVAFASPITTDFNTAIKYANSDISARYKYKGTFYISKNKNNLPLNANTWKKYNYSVFAYGDPHGTKRNGENRYLGYTLFGEDYTNINFAMDAFNPTKRMEDRNWITYPWDDDRVQETISAQGENPILDNEFNALPINQILVYRGLSREKDENGNPLPMGSGAKTEPWHLYVHVLQPPTEYTSGIGRMWHISNGTVWYKTVYLPQYSEIFTPVDPPKGEVPGFKGELGGGGGFR
;
A
#
# COMPACT_ATOMS: atom_id res chain seq x y z
N MET A 1 45.29 -20.53 -36.66
CA MET A 1 44.15 -19.63 -37.01
C MET A 1 42.81 -20.04 -36.39
N LYS A 2 42.39 -21.33 -36.45
CA LYS A 2 41.07 -21.78 -35.98
C LYS A 2 40.73 -21.46 -34.50
N ARG A 3 41.70 -21.54 -33.57
CA ARG A 3 41.48 -21.20 -32.14
C ARG A 3 41.28 -19.71 -31.85
N LYS A 4 41.92 -18.81 -32.62
CA LYS A 4 41.75 -17.35 -32.45
C LYS A 4 40.42 -16.86 -33.04
N LEU A 5 39.90 -17.53 -34.07
CA LEU A 5 38.60 -17.23 -34.69
C LEU A 5 37.42 -17.58 -33.76
N ILE A 6 37.51 -18.71 -33.03
CA ILE A 6 36.47 -19.16 -32.10
C ILE A 6 36.34 -18.23 -30.88
N ILE A 7 37.46 -17.69 -30.38
CA ILE A 7 37.46 -16.74 -29.25
C ILE A 7 36.84 -15.41 -29.68
N ILE A 8 37.15 -14.91 -30.89
CA ILE A 8 36.58 -13.67 -31.41
C ILE A 8 35.07 -13.83 -31.69
N MET A 9 34.63 -14.96 -32.24
CA MET A 9 33.19 -15.24 -32.40
C MET A 9 32.46 -15.37 -31.06
N SER A 10 33.08 -15.95 -30.04
CA SER A 10 32.48 -16.08 -28.70
C SER A 10 32.39 -14.72 -27.99
N LEU A 11 33.38 -13.84 -28.18
CA LEU A 11 33.34 -12.47 -27.65
C LEU A 11 32.31 -11.59 -28.37
N MET A 12 32.12 -11.78 -29.67
CA MET A 12 31.10 -11.04 -30.45
C MET A 12 29.67 -11.47 -30.11
N LEU A 13 29.44 -12.74 -29.73
CA LEU A 13 28.11 -13.22 -29.34
C LEU A 13 27.62 -12.63 -28.01
N LEU A 14 28.53 -12.13 -27.16
CA LEU A 14 28.21 -11.49 -25.89
C LEU A 14 27.78 -10.01 -26.02
N VAL A 15 27.94 -9.39 -27.19
CA VAL A 15 27.65 -7.96 -27.42
C VAL A 15 26.31 -7.74 -28.13
N VAL A 16 25.65 -8.79 -28.63
CA VAL A 16 24.43 -8.67 -29.46
C VAL A 16 23.12 -8.78 -28.66
N PHE A 17 23.18 -8.98 -27.34
CA PHE A 17 21.97 -8.93 -26.52
C PHE A 17 22.07 -7.82 -25.47
N PRO A 18 21.75 -6.56 -25.81
CA PRO A 18 21.19 -5.68 -24.81
C PRO A 18 19.81 -6.26 -24.44
N THR A 19 19.76 -7.23 -23.51
CA THR A 19 18.54 -7.50 -22.76
C THR A 19 18.34 -6.34 -21.81
N VAL A 20 17.97 -5.19 -22.38
CA VAL A 20 17.23 -4.19 -21.61
C VAL A 20 15.86 -4.81 -21.47
N ALA A 21 15.69 -5.63 -20.43
CA ALA A 21 14.37 -5.98 -19.93
C ALA A 21 13.80 -4.67 -19.36
N PHE A 22 13.22 -3.86 -20.23
CA PHE A 22 12.35 -2.79 -19.79
C PHE A 22 11.17 -3.47 -19.12
N ALA A 23 11.09 -3.37 -17.79
CA ALA A 23 9.89 -3.71 -17.06
C ALA A 23 8.77 -2.84 -17.62
N SER A 24 7.88 -3.42 -18.43
CA SER A 24 6.66 -2.74 -18.83
C SER A 24 5.92 -2.38 -17.54
N PRO A 25 5.52 -1.12 -17.34
CA PRO A 25 4.64 -0.79 -16.22
C PRO A 25 3.41 -1.69 -16.32
N ILE A 26 2.87 -2.13 -15.18
CA ILE A 26 1.63 -2.89 -15.12
C ILE A 26 0.52 -1.99 -15.68
N THR A 27 0.29 -2.04 -16.99
CA THR A 27 -0.77 -1.30 -17.69
C THR A 27 -2.00 -2.18 -17.76
N THR A 28 -2.47 -2.63 -16.60
CA THR A 28 -3.80 -3.25 -16.54
C THR A 28 -4.79 -2.09 -16.45
N ASP A 29 -5.77 -2.02 -17.36
CA ASP A 29 -6.81 -0.98 -17.27
C ASP A 29 -7.55 -1.09 -15.92
N PHE A 30 -8.17 0.02 -15.49
CA PHE A 30 -8.79 0.13 -14.16
C PHE A 30 -9.75 -1.02 -13.82
N ASN A 31 -10.57 -1.44 -14.78
CA ASN A 31 -11.57 -2.48 -14.55
C ASN A 31 -10.92 -3.85 -14.42
N THR A 32 -9.89 -4.12 -15.21
CA THR A 32 -9.14 -5.37 -15.10
C THR A 32 -8.32 -5.42 -13.81
N ALA A 33 -7.76 -4.29 -13.35
CA ALA A 33 -7.10 -4.20 -12.04
C ALA A 33 -8.07 -4.50 -10.88
N ILE A 34 -9.28 -3.93 -10.93
CA ILE A 34 -10.37 -4.24 -9.98
C ILE A 34 -10.72 -5.72 -9.99
N LYS A 35 -10.85 -6.32 -11.19
CA LYS A 35 -11.17 -7.75 -11.34
C LYS A 35 -10.12 -8.62 -10.64
N TYR A 36 -8.83 -8.35 -10.85
CA TYR A 36 -7.76 -9.12 -10.23
C TYR A 36 -7.66 -8.89 -8.74
N ALA A 37 -7.80 -7.65 -8.29
CA ALA A 37 -7.82 -7.33 -6.87
C ALA A 37 -8.98 -8.06 -6.16
N ASN A 38 -10.18 -8.05 -6.73
CA ASN A 38 -11.33 -8.79 -6.19
C ASN A 38 -11.09 -10.31 -6.13
N SER A 39 -10.49 -10.87 -7.19
CA SER A 39 -10.18 -12.31 -7.23
C SER A 39 -9.18 -12.71 -6.14
N ASP A 40 -8.09 -11.95 -6.01
CA ASP A 40 -7.08 -12.21 -4.98
C ASP A 40 -7.64 -11.98 -3.58
N ILE A 41 -8.42 -10.91 -3.36
CA ILE A 41 -9.06 -10.64 -2.06
C ILE A 41 -9.95 -11.81 -1.64
N SER A 42 -10.78 -12.32 -2.55
CA SER A 42 -11.63 -13.47 -2.26
C SER A 42 -10.83 -14.73 -1.95
N ALA A 43 -9.80 -15.02 -2.74
CA ALA A 43 -8.98 -16.22 -2.57
C ALA A 43 -8.14 -16.19 -1.29
N ARG A 44 -7.49 -15.05 -1.03
CA ARG A 44 -6.49 -14.83 0.02
C ARG A 44 -7.14 -14.62 1.39
N TYR A 45 -8.09 -13.69 1.47
CA TYR A 45 -8.73 -13.32 2.74
C TYR A 45 -10.01 -14.10 3.02
N LYS A 46 -10.45 -14.94 2.08
CA LYS A 46 -11.73 -15.65 2.14
C LYS A 46 -12.93 -14.69 2.21
N TYR A 47 -12.75 -13.49 1.66
CA TYR A 47 -13.78 -12.46 1.59
C TYR A 47 -15.00 -12.99 0.84
N LYS A 48 -16.17 -12.86 1.47
CA LYS A 48 -17.44 -13.31 0.88
C LYS A 48 -18.01 -12.22 -0.01
N GLY A 49 -18.02 -12.48 -1.31
CA GLY A 49 -18.59 -11.60 -2.33
C GLY A 49 -17.52 -10.82 -3.09
N THR A 50 -17.91 -9.67 -3.63
CA THR A 50 -17.02 -8.79 -4.40
C THR A 50 -16.67 -7.58 -3.53
N PHE A 51 -15.39 -7.32 -3.33
CA PHE A 51 -14.93 -6.22 -2.47
C PHE A 51 -15.12 -4.87 -3.19
N TYR A 52 -14.43 -4.64 -4.30
CA TYR A 52 -14.63 -3.47 -5.14
C TYR A 52 -15.86 -3.66 -6.03
N ILE A 53 -16.94 -3.01 -5.64
CA ILE A 53 -18.21 -2.91 -6.39
C ILE A 53 -18.38 -1.51 -7.00
N SER A 54 -19.40 -1.32 -7.83
CA SER A 54 -19.60 -0.07 -8.58
C SER A 54 -19.81 1.16 -7.70
N LYS A 55 -20.35 0.98 -6.49
CA LYS A 55 -20.59 2.06 -5.54
C LYS A 55 -20.36 1.61 -4.10
N ASN A 56 -19.83 2.49 -3.26
CA ASN A 56 -19.65 2.20 -1.83
C ASN A 56 -20.96 2.34 -1.04
N LYS A 57 -20.87 2.15 0.29
CA LYS A 57 -21.97 2.35 1.25
C LYS A 57 -22.71 3.70 1.09
N ASN A 58 -22.01 4.74 0.67
CA ASN A 58 -22.52 6.11 0.49
C ASN A 58 -22.93 6.41 -0.96
N ASN A 59 -23.09 5.38 -1.80
CA ASN A 59 -23.51 5.49 -3.21
C ASN A 59 -22.51 6.29 -4.10
N LEU A 60 -21.26 6.42 -3.66
CA LEU A 60 -20.18 7.07 -4.42
C LEU A 60 -19.52 6.05 -5.35
N PRO A 61 -19.17 6.40 -6.59
CA PRO A 61 -18.54 5.48 -7.53
C PRO A 61 -17.03 5.36 -7.32
N LEU A 62 -16.42 4.27 -7.80
CA LEU A 62 -14.95 4.15 -7.88
C LEU A 62 -14.34 5.24 -8.77
N ASN A 63 -13.23 5.83 -8.32
CA ASN A 63 -12.61 6.97 -8.99
C ASN A 63 -11.34 6.56 -9.77
N ALA A 64 -11.53 6.31 -11.08
CA ALA A 64 -10.43 5.97 -11.98
C ALA A 64 -9.39 7.10 -12.14
N ASN A 65 -9.76 8.36 -11.90
CA ASN A 65 -8.82 9.49 -11.97
C ASN A 65 -7.88 9.49 -10.77
N THR A 66 -8.39 9.22 -9.56
CA THR A 66 -7.56 9.00 -8.37
C THR A 66 -6.59 7.84 -8.61
N TRP A 67 -7.08 6.70 -9.11
CA TRP A 67 -6.24 5.55 -9.44
C TRP A 67 -5.09 5.91 -10.40
N LYS A 68 -5.37 6.66 -11.48
CA LYS A 68 -4.33 7.14 -12.43
C LYS A 68 -3.34 8.10 -11.77
N LYS A 69 -3.82 9.07 -10.97
CA LYS A 69 -2.96 10.07 -10.33
C LYS A 69 -1.93 9.43 -9.40
N TYR A 70 -2.32 8.40 -8.66
CA TYR A 70 -1.47 7.72 -7.68
C TYR A 70 -0.85 6.43 -8.24
N ASN A 71 -0.45 6.45 -9.51
CA ASN A 71 0.28 5.36 -10.18
C ASN A 71 -0.34 3.98 -9.94
N TYR A 72 -1.66 3.89 -10.12
CA TYR A 72 -2.41 2.65 -10.15
C TYR A 72 -2.49 1.87 -8.83
N SER A 73 -2.20 2.56 -7.71
CA SER A 73 -2.10 1.94 -6.37
C SER A 73 -3.33 2.16 -5.47
N VAL A 74 -4.29 2.99 -5.89
CA VAL A 74 -5.39 3.45 -5.03
C VAL A 74 -6.75 3.18 -5.66
N PHE A 75 -7.61 2.42 -4.97
CA PHE A 75 -9.02 2.22 -5.30
C PHE A 75 -9.90 2.97 -4.30
N ALA A 76 -10.05 4.28 -4.51
CA ALA A 76 -10.92 5.12 -3.69
C ALA A 76 -12.26 5.36 -4.38
N TYR A 77 -13.31 5.49 -3.58
CA TYR A 77 -14.64 5.91 -4.00
C TYR A 77 -14.82 7.41 -3.85
N GLY A 78 -15.53 8.06 -4.79
CA GLY A 78 -15.77 9.49 -4.76
C GLY A 78 -14.51 10.34 -4.98
N ASP A 79 -14.62 11.64 -4.72
CA ASP A 79 -13.53 12.59 -4.98
C ASP A 79 -12.63 12.83 -3.76
N PRO A 80 -11.33 13.13 -3.99
CA PRO A 80 -10.44 13.60 -2.93
C PRO A 80 -10.98 14.83 -2.20
N HIS A 81 -10.80 14.87 -0.89
CA HIS A 81 -11.37 15.92 -0.02
C HIS A 81 -10.56 16.12 1.28
N GLY A 82 -11.07 16.95 2.18
CA GLY A 82 -10.42 17.31 3.44
C GLY A 82 -9.42 18.45 3.27
N THR A 83 -8.57 18.66 4.28
CA THR A 83 -7.53 19.69 4.24
C THR A 83 -6.53 19.42 3.12
N LYS A 84 -6.05 20.47 2.47
CA LYS A 84 -5.02 20.38 1.42
C LYS A 84 -3.70 20.94 1.91
N ARG A 85 -2.61 20.20 1.73
CA ARG A 85 -1.22 20.62 2.05
C ARG A 85 -0.31 20.20 0.90
N ASN A 86 0.58 21.09 0.46
CA ASN A 86 1.55 20.82 -0.62
C ASN A 86 0.92 20.24 -1.91
N GLY A 87 -0.29 20.69 -2.25
CA GLY A 87 -1.02 20.20 -3.44
C GLY A 87 -1.79 18.88 -3.23
N GLU A 88 -1.62 18.23 -2.08
CA GLU A 88 -2.19 16.94 -1.75
C GLU A 88 -3.36 17.09 -0.78
N ASN A 89 -4.48 16.41 -1.08
CA ASN A 89 -5.62 16.32 -0.17
C ASN A 89 -5.32 15.29 0.92
N ARG A 90 -5.85 15.53 2.12
CA ARG A 90 -5.75 14.61 3.26
C ARG A 90 -6.33 13.24 2.93
N TYR A 91 -7.46 13.22 2.21
CA TYR A 91 -8.15 12.01 1.80
C TYR A 91 -8.29 11.95 0.27
N LEU A 92 -8.19 10.74 -0.28
CA LEU A 92 -8.25 10.45 -1.71
C LEU A 92 -9.66 10.05 -2.19
N GLY A 93 -10.62 10.06 -1.27
CA GLY A 93 -11.98 9.57 -1.44
C GLY A 93 -12.37 8.75 -0.21
N TYR A 94 -13.13 7.69 -0.42
CA TYR A 94 -13.68 6.85 0.63
C TYR A 94 -13.42 5.35 0.37
N THR A 95 -13.47 4.53 1.42
CA THR A 95 -13.44 3.06 1.31
C THR A 95 -14.79 2.51 0.86
N LEU A 96 -14.86 1.19 0.64
CA LEU A 96 -16.11 0.47 0.39
C LEU A 96 -17.15 0.71 1.50
N PHE A 97 -16.68 0.80 2.75
CA PHE A 97 -17.51 0.97 3.93
C PHE A 97 -17.81 2.44 4.27
N GLY A 98 -17.27 3.37 3.48
CA GLY A 98 -17.52 4.80 3.62
C GLY A 98 -16.51 5.53 4.50
N GLU A 99 -15.48 4.87 5.01
CA GLU A 99 -14.40 5.51 5.79
C GLU A 99 -13.56 6.42 4.88
N ASP A 100 -12.96 7.45 5.46
CA ASP A 100 -12.10 8.36 4.73
C ASP A 100 -10.79 7.68 4.28
N TYR A 101 -10.57 7.62 2.97
CA TYR A 101 -9.39 6.96 2.39
C TYR A 101 -8.19 7.89 2.51
N THR A 102 -7.31 7.66 3.47
CA THR A 102 -6.17 8.56 3.73
C THR A 102 -5.13 8.55 2.61
N ASN A 103 -4.49 9.70 2.39
CA ASN A 103 -3.43 9.88 1.40
C ASN A 103 -2.04 9.64 2.01
N ILE A 104 -1.24 8.77 1.40
CA ILE A 104 0.15 8.51 1.81
C ILE A 104 1.08 9.70 1.55
N ASN A 105 0.76 10.52 0.56
CA ASN A 105 1.53 11.72 0.23
C ASN A 105 1.15 12.93 1.11
N PHE A 106 0.19 12.77 2.02
CA PHE A 106 -0.14 13.81 3.00
C PHE A 106 0.77 13.66 4.21
N ALA A 107 1.58 14.69 4.47
CA ALA A 107 2.56 14.68 5.54
C ALA A 107 1.92 14.44 6.92
N MET A 108 2.60 13.65 7.74
CA MET A 108 2.18 13.33 9.10
C MET A 108 2.20 14.58 9.99
N ASP A 109 1.06 14.93 10.60
CA ASP A 109 0.89 16.19 11.32
C ASP A 109 1.75 16.32 12.59
N ALA A 110 2.02 15.22 13.31
CA ALA A 110 2.87 15.18 14.50
C ALA A 110 4.17 14.40 14.26
N PHE A 111 4.87 14.72 13.17
CA PHE A 111 6.15 14.11 12.87
C PHE A 111 7.29 14.72 13.70
N ASN A 112 7.93 13.90 14.55
CA ASN A 112 9.20 14.22 15.18
C ASN A 112 10.32 13.34 14.55
N PRO A 113 11.27 13.91 13.79
CA PRO A 113 12.33 13.16 13.13
C PRO A 113 13.35 12.53 14.09
N THR A 114 13.42 13.00 15.35
CA THR A 114 14.32 12.41 16.36
C THR A 114 13.74 11.15 17.01
N LYS A 115 12.44 10.91 16.83
CA LYS A 115 11.73 9.77 17.40
C LYS A 115 11.52 8.69 16.36
N ARG A 116 12.06 7.50 16.62
CA ARG A 116 11.91 6.35 15.72
C ARG A 116 10.45 5.92 15.65
N MET A 117 10.09 5.26 14.56
CA MET A 117 8.72 4.83 14.33
C MET A 117 8.25 3.85 15.42
N GLU A 118 9.05 2.86 15.78
CA GLU A 118 8.69 1.87 16.82
C GLU A 118 8.63 2.47 18.23
N ASP A 119 9.30 3.60 18.49
CA ASP A 119 9.30 4.23 19.81
C ASP A 119 8.05 5.11 20.05
N ARG A 120 7.19 5.28 19.05
CA ARG A 120 5.96 6.08 19.16
C ARG A 120 4.91 5.35 19.99
N ASN A 121 4.07 6.13 20.68
CA ASN A 121 3.01 5.60 21.51
C ASN A 121 1.81 5.21 20.64
N TRP A 122 1.96 4.14 19.85
CA TRP A 122 0.93 3.63 18.97
C TRP A 122 -0.27 3.11 19.74
N ILE A 123 -1.45 3.32 19.18
CA ILE A 123 -2.71 2.82 19.71
C ILE A 123 -2.92 1.41 19.15
N THR A 124 -3.08 0.44 20.06
CA THR A 124 -3.40 -0.96 19.73
C THR A 124 -4.90 -1.06 19.45
N TYR A 125 -5.28 -1.77 18.39
CA TYR A 125 -6.67 -1.94 17.96
C TYR A 125 -7.41 -0.60 17.81
N PRO A 126 -6.93 0.31 16.94
CA PRO A 126 -7.47 1.68 16.85
C PRO A 126 -8.96 1.74 16.51
N TRP A 127 -9.52 0.70 15.89
CA TRP A 127 -10.95 0.60 15.61
C TRP A 127 -11.83 0.42 16.87
N ASP A 128 -11.24 -0.05 17.98
CA ASP A 128 -11.91 -0.23 19.28
C ASP A 128 -11.50 0.84 20.32
N ASP A 129 -10.74 1.87 19.93
CA ASP A 129 -10.26 2.90 20.85
C ASP A 129 -11.13 4.17 20.81
N ASP A 130 -11.78 4.49 21.93
CA ASP A 130 -12.68 5.65 22.05
C ASP A 130 -11.99 6.97 21.67
N ARG A 131 -10.69 7.13 21.98
CA ARG A 131 -9.96 8.38 21.68
C ARG A 131 -9.75 8.52 20.18
N VAL A 132 -9.57 7.40 19.47
CA VAL A 132 -9.51 7.39 18.01
C VAL A 132 -10.87 7.77 17.44
N GLN A 133 -11.95 7.15 17.92
CA GLN A 133 -13.32 7.44 17.47
C GLN A 133 -13.73 8.91 17.72
N GLU A 134 -13.40 9.45 18.89
CA GLU A 134 -13.60 10.87 19.21
C GLU A 134 -12.78 11.79 18.29
N THR A 135 -11.52 11.44 18.02
CA THR A 135 -10.64 12.24 17.18
C THR A 135 -11.13 12.30 15.73
N ILE A 136 -11.53 11.16 15.15
CA ILE A 136 -12.04 11.12 13.77
C ILE A 136 -13.43 11.79 13.69
N SER A 137 -14.29 11.62 14.69
CA SER A 137 -15.58 12.31 14.76
C SER A 137 -15.41 13.83 14.85
N ALA A 138 -14.46 14.32 15.64
CA ALA A 138 -14.14 15.74 15.73
C ALA A 138 -13.59 16.32 14.42
N GLN A 139 -13.02 15.47 13.55
CA GLN A 139 -12.57 15.82 12.20
C GLN A 139 -13.70 15.74 11.15
N GLY A 140 -14.90 15.30 11.55
CA GLY A 140 -16.03 15.10 10.65
C GLY A 140 -15.90 13.85 9.76
N GLU A 141 -15.01 12.93 10.11
CA GLU A 141 -14.83 11.65 9.42
C GLU A 141 -15.91 10.63 9.80
N ASN A 142 -16.10 9.64 8.94
CA ASN A 142 -16.91 8.47 9.29
C ASN A 142 -16.18 7.57 10.31
N PRO A 143 -16.91 6.91 11.22
CA PRO A 143 -16.29 5.99 12.17
C PRO A 143 -15.61 4.83 11.44
N ILE A 144 -14.43 4.45 11.92
CA ILE A 144 -13.75 3.23 11.48
C ILE A 144 -14.29 2.05 12.29
N LEU A 145 -14.43 0.89 11.65
CA LEU A 145 -14.90 -0.32 12.31
C LEU A 145 -13.89 -1.44 12.17
N ASP A 146 -13.95 -2.44 13.06
CA ASP A 146 -13.17 -3.64 12.86
C ASP A 146 -13.57 -4.31 11.53
N ASN A 147 -12.57 -4.85 10.82
CA ASN A 147 -12.76 -5.51 9.55
C ASN A 147 -11.80 -6.70 9.43
N GLU A 148 -12.12 -7.63 8.52
CA GLU A 148 -11.38 -8.89 8.38
C GLU A 148 -9.92 -8.76 7.92
N PHE A 149 -9.48 -7.55 7.56
CA PHE A 149 -8.10 -7.28 7.16
C PHE A 149 -7.25 -6.72 8.30
N ASN A 150 -7.87 -6.31 9.40
CA ASN A 150 -7.20 -5.82 10.60
C ASN A 150 -6.53 -6.97 11.37
N ALA A 151 -5.51 -6.64 12.16
CA ALA A 151 -4.80 -7.57 13.07
C ALA A 151 -4.26 -8.86 12.43
N LEU A 152 -4.28 -9.00 11.09
CA LEU A 152 -3.73 -10.17 10.42
C LEU A 152 -2.20 -10.20 10.63
N PRO A 153 -1.62 -11.34 11.08
CA PRO A 153 -0.18 -11.44 11.33
C PRO A 153 0.70 -11.06 10.13
N ILE A 154 0.17 -11.20 8.92
CA ILE A 154 0.87 -10.79 7.69
C ILE A 154 1.13 -9.28 7.64
N ASN A 155 0.24 -8.45 8.20
CA ASN A 155 0.39 -7.01 8.22
C ASN A 155 1.64 -6.58 8.99
N GLN A 156 2.18 -7.44 9.87
CA GLN A 156 3.43 -7.24 10.57
C GLN A 156 4.57 -6.89 9.60
N ILE A 157 4.80 -7.78 8.62
CA ILE A 157 5.88 -7.60 7.65
C ILE A 157 5.52 -6.54 6.62
N LEU A 158 4.25 -6.42 6.24
CA LEU A 158 3.80 -5.43 5.25
C LEU A 158 3.99 -4.01 5.77
N VAL A 159 3.53 -3.70 6.99
CA VAL A 159 3.71 -2.39 7.62
C VAL A 159 5.19 -2.08 7.80
N TYR A 160 5.98 -3.03 8.35
CA TYR A 160 7.42 -2.83 8.52
C TYR A 160 8.11 -2.47 7.19
N ARG A 161 7.79 -3.20 6.11
CA ARG A 161 8.35 -2.96 4.77
C ARG A 161 7.87 -1.64 4.18
N GLY A 162 6.60 -1.28 4.39
CA GLY A 162 6.03 0.01 4.00
C GLY A 162 6.76 1.17 4.65
N LEU A 163 6.75 1.22 5.98
CA LEU A 163 7.42 2.26 6.77
C LEU A 163 8.91 2.39 6.44
N SER A 164 9.61 1.27 6.19
CA SER A 164 11.03 1.28 5.84
C SER A 164 11.35 1.89 4.47
N ARG A 165 10.35 2.06 3.60
CA ARG A 165 10.49 2.64 2.26
C ARG A 165 9.98 4.07 2.18
N GLU A 166 9.21 4.50 3.18
CA GLU A 166 8.63 5.82 3.22
C GLU A 166 9.68 6.88 3.56
N LYS A 167 9.44 8.09 3.03
CA LYS A 167 10.25 9.28 3.27
C LYS A 167 9.40 10.33 3.99
N ASP A 168 10.03 11.18 4.77
CA ASP A 168 9.42 12.39 5.33
C ASP A 168 9.19 13.46 4.25
N GLU A 169 8.61 14.60 4.65
CA GLU A 169 8.32 15.71 3.75
C GLU A 169 9.57 16.37 3.12
N ASN A 170 10.75 16.11 3.70
CA ASN A 170 12.04 16.58 3.19
C ASN A 170 12.75 15.52 2.34
N GLY A 171 12.13 14.36 2.12
CA GLY A 171 12.69 13.26 1.35
C GLY A 171 13.66 12.36 2.12
N ASN A 172 13.78 12.53 3.44
CA ASN A 172 14.63 11.66 4.26
C ASN A 172 13.88 10.36 4.60
N PRO A 173 14.55 9.21 4.67
CA PRO A 173 13.91 7.99 5.18
C PRO A 173 13.32 8.20 6.57
N LEU A 174 12.18 7.58 6.86
CA LEU A 174 11.64 7.60 8.22
C LEU A 174 12.64 6.98 9.22
N PRO A 175 12.75 7.53 10.44
CA PRO A 175 13.67 7.01 11.45
C PRO A 175 13.18 5.64 11.93
N MET A 176 13.90 4.58 11.56
CA MET A 176 13.63 3.20 11.95
C MET A 176 14.84 2.66 12.73
N GLY A 177 14.63 2.06 13.89
CA GLY A 177 15.68 1.37 14.64
C GLY A 177 15.62 -0.15 14.49
N SER A 178 16.46 -0.83 15.27
CA SER A 178 16.57 -2.29 15.24
C SER A 178 15.32 -3.01 15.77
N GLY A 179 14.55 -2.37 16.66
CA GLY A 179 13.31 -2.90 17.24
C GLY A 179 12.16 -2.94 16.24
N ALA A 180 12.20 -2.12 15.19
CA ALA A 180 11.12 -2.01 14.23
C ALA A 180 10.77 -3.32 13.51
N LYS A 181 11.70 -4.28 13.39
CA LYS A 181 11.41 -5.57 12.75
C LYS A 181 10.48 -6.46 13.59
N THR A 182 10.53 -6.31 14.91
CA THR A 182 9.80 -7.14 15.89
C THR A 182 8.60 -6.45 16.51
N GLU A 183 8.46 -5.14 16.30
CA GLU A 183 7.32 -4.34 16.79
C GLU A 183 5.99 -4.86 16.23
N PRO A 184 4.94 -5.14 17.03
CA PRO A 184 3.70 -5.80 16.57
C PRO A 184 2.79 -4.89 15.71
N TRP A 185 3.29 -4.40 14.59
CA TRP A 185 2.64 -3.46 13.67
C TRP A 185 1.23 -3.85 13.24
N HIS A 186 0.97 -5.15 13.09
CA HIS A 186 -0.34 -5.67 12.71
C HIS A 186 -1.44 -5.27 13.69
N LEU A 187 -1.12 -5.04 14.97
CA LEU A 187 -2.08 -4.62 15.98
C LEU A 187 -2.38 -3.11 15.95
N TYR A 188 -1.56 -2.31 15.25
CA TYR A 188 -1.68 -0.84 15.23
C TYR A 188 -2.34 -0.31 13.96
N VAL A 189 -2.45 -1.14 12.92
CA VAL A 189 -2.90 -0.72 11.58
C VAL A 189 -4.36 -1.10 11.36
N HIS A 190 -5.20 -0.09 11.10
CA HIS A 190 -6.50 -0.28 10.48
C HIS A 190 -6.32 -0.30 8.96
N VAL A 191 -6.76 -1.37 8.30
CA VAL A 191 -6.58 -1.56 6.86
C VAL A 191 -7.77 -0.97 6.11
N LEU A 192 -7.53 0.12 5.37
CA LEU A 192 -8.52 0.79 4.53
C LEU A 192 -8.65 0.12 3.15
N GLN A 193 -7.52 -0.37 2.65
CA GLN A 193 -7.41 -1.11 1.40
C GLN A 193 -6.50 -2.31 1.63
N PRO A 194 -6.98 -3.57 1.51
CA PRO A 194 -6.12 -4.72 1.68
C PRO A 194 -5.10 -4.80 0.53
N PRO A 195 -3.84 -5.12 0.81
CA PRO A 195 -2.88 -5.44 -0.23
C PRO A 195 -3.29 -6.73 -0.95
N THR A 196 -2.96 -6.81 -2.23
CA THR A 196 -3.17 -7.99 -3.05
C THR A 196 -1.85 -8.46 -3.67
N GLU A 197 -1.86 -9.53 -4.44
CA GLU A 197 -0.72 -9.91 -5.28
C GLU A 197 -0.31 -8.79 -6.25
N TYR A 198 -1.29 -8.01 -6.74
CA TYR A 198 -1.12 -7.09 -7.88
C TYR A 198 -1.16 -5.61 -7.50
N THR A 199 -1.72 -5.30 -6.34
CA THR A 199 -1.96 -3.93 -5.91
C THR A 199 -1.56 -3.78 -4.46
N SER A 200 -0.95 -2.64 -4.16
CA SER A 200 -0.66 -2.27 -2.78
C SER A 200 -1.94 -2.07 -1.97
N GLY A 201 -1.80 -2.13 -0.66
CA GLY A 201 -2.80 -1.73 0.30
C GLY A 201 -2.47 -0.40 0.94
N ILE A 202 -3.42 0.14 1.69
CA ILE A 202 -3.26 1.34 2.51
C ILE A 202 -3.83 1.05 3.88
N GLY A 203 -3.02 1.37 4.89
CA GLY A 203 -3.42 1.33 6.28
C GLY A 203 -3.34 2.71 6.92
N ARG A 204 -4.00 2.83 8.07
CA ARG A 204 -3.92 3.99 8.94
C ARG A 204 -3.55 3.53 10.34
N MET A 205 -2.60 4.21 10.96
CA MET A 205 -2.13 3.94 12.32
C MET A 205 -2.27 5.21 13.16
N TRP A 206 -2.57 5.09 14.44
CA TRP A 206 -2.72 6.23 15.35
C TRP A 206 -1.73 6.14 16.50
N HIS A 207 -1.21 7.28 16.93
CA HIS A 207 -0.36 7.38 18.09
C HIS A 207 -0.71 8.61 18.92
N ILE A 208 -0.29 8.60 20.18
CA ILE A 208 -0.44 9.75 21.06
C ILE A 208 0.84 10.56 21.05
N SER A 209 0.72 11.89 20.93
CA SER A 209 1.80 12.86 21.09
C SER A 209 1.29 14.07 21.85
N ASN A 210 1.92 14.39 22.98
CA ASN A 210 1.53 15.49 23.86
C ASN A 210 0.03 15.47 24.25
N GLY A 211 -0.52 14.27 24.50
CA GLY A 211 -1.93 14.09 24.87
C GLY A 211 -2.92 14.11 23.71
N THR A 212 -2.48 14.44 22.49
CA THR A 212 -3.33 14.44 21.29
C THR A 212 -3.11 13.17 20.46
N VAL A 213 -4.20 12.62 19.93
CA VAL A 213 -4.16 11.50 18.98
C VAL A 213 -3.85 12.04 17.59
N TRP A 214 -2.84 11.45 16.94
CA TRP A 214 -2.42 11.76 15.59
C TRP A 214 -2.37 10.48 14.78
N TYR A 215 -2.63 10.56 13.48
CA TYR A 215 -2.53 9.41 12.61
C TYR A 215 -1.37 9.52 11.62
N LYS A 216 -0.97 8.36 11.11
CA LYS A 216 -0.09 8.20 9.96
C LYS A 216 -0.73 7.23 8.97
N THR A 217 -0.80 7.64 7.72
CA THR A 217 -1.05 6.73 6.60
C THR A 217 0.17 5.85 6.38
N VAL A 218 -0.05 4.57 6.12
CA VAL A 218 0.99 3.58 5.84
C VAL A 218 0.70 2.86 4.54
N TYR A 219 1.73 2.75 3.71
CA TYR A 219 1.70 1.93 2.52
C TYR A 219 1.88 0.45 2.85
N LEU A 220 1.01 -0.41 2.34
CA LEU A 220 1.16 -1.86 2.45
C LEU A 220 1.62 -2.41 1.10
N PRO A 221 2.87 -2.88 0.95
CA PRO A 221 3.36 -3.43 -0.30
C PRO A 221 2.52 -4.62 -0.77
N GLN A 222 2.42 -4.78 -2.09
CA GLN A 222 1.80 -5.95 -2.70
C GLN A 222 2.57 -7.24 -2.33
N TYR A 223 1.88 -8.37 -2.29
CA TYR A 223 2.47 -9.64 -1.85
C TYR A 223 3.61 -10.11 -2.75
N SER A 224 3.50 -9.85 -4.06
CA SER A 224 4.52 -10.23 -5.05
C SER A 224 5.86 -9.51 -4.89
N GLU A 225 5.92 -8.44 -4.10
CA GLU A 225 7.19 -7.77 -3.78
C GLU A 225 7.92 -8.41 -2.58
N ILE A 226 7.23 -9.26 -1.82
CA ILE A 226 7.73 -9.78 -0.54
C ILE A 226 7.88 -11.30 -0.54
N PHE A 227 6.97 -12.01 -1.20
CA PHE A 227 6.91 -13.48 -1.16
C PHE A 227 7.22 -14.10 -2.53
N THR A 228 8.04 -15.15 -2.51
CA THR A 228 8.34 -16.00 -3.67
C THR A 228 8.37 -17.48 -3.25
N PRO A 229 7.45 -18.34 -3.76
CA PRO A 229 6.30 -18.00 -4.59
C PRO A 229 5.24 -17.22 -3.79
N VAL A 230 4.39 -16.47 -4.50
CA VAL A 230 3.21 -15.83 -3.90
C VAL A 230 2.13 -16.90 -3.71
N ASP A 231 1.36 -16.81 -2.62
CA ASP A 231 0.19 -17.66 -2.35
C ASP A 231 -1.05 -16.76 -2.23
N PRO A 232 -2.14 -16.95 -3.02
CA PRO A 232 -2.28 -17.92 -4.10
C PRO A 232 -1.24 -17.74 -5.22
N PRO A 233 -0.85 -18.84 -5.90
CA PRO A 233 0.09 -18.79 -7.01
C PRO A 233 -0.38 -17.91 -8.16
N LYS A 234 0.59 -17.21 -8.75
CA LYS A 234 0.43 -16.48 -10.01
C LYS A 234 -0.13 -17.39 -11.09
N GLY A 235 -1.32 -17.05 -11.60
CA GLY A 235 -1.98 -17.80 -12.68
C GLY A 235 -3.15 -18.69 -12.27
N GLU A 236 -3.49 -18.79 -10.98
CA GLU A 236 -4.80 -19.34 -10.57
C GLU A 236 -5.96 -18.35 -10.84
N VAL A 237 -5.64 -17.09 -11.14
CA VAL A 237 -6.57 -16.08 -11.65
C VAL A 237 -6.42 -15.97 -13.17
N PRO A 238 -7.42 -16.38 -13.98
CA PRO A 238 -7.30 -16.40 -15.45
C PRO A 238 -7.04 -15.00 -16.04
N GLY A 239 -5.87 -14.82 -16.66
CA GLY A 239 -5.55 -13.64 -17.49
C GLY A 239 -4.24 -12.91 -17.18
N PHE A 240 -3.52 -13.25 -16.10
CA PHE A 240 -2.25 -12.59 -15.77
C PHE A 240 -1.05 -13.30 -16.40
N LYS A 241 -0.59 -12.83 -17.56
CA LYS A 241 0.73 -13.18 -18.11
C LYS A 241 1.70 -12.04 -17.83
N GLY A 242 2.66 -12.24 -16.94
CA GLY A 242 3.77 -11.31 -16.82
C GLY A 242 4.72 -11.69 -15.71
N GLU A 243 5.84 -12.36 -16.03
CA GLU A 243 6.98 -12.50 -15.14
C GLU A 243 7.49 -11.11 -14.73
N LEU A 244 7.84 -10.92 -13.44
CA LEU A 244 8.45 -9.67 -12.97
C LEU A 244 9.80 -10.01 -12.33
N GLY A 245 10.86 -9.59 -13.02
CA GLY A 245 12.18 -9.40 -12.44
C GLY A 245 12.16 -8.23 -11.46
N GLY A 246 12.92 -8.36 -10.37
CA GLY A 246 13.05 -7.33 -9.35
C GLY A 246 13.76 -6.08 -9.86
N GLY A 247 13.39 -4.93 -9.28
CA GLY A 247 14.19 -3.71 -9.31
C GLY A 247 13.42 -2.45 -9.68
N GLY A 248 13.48 -1.43 -8.83
CA GLY A 248 13.10 -0.07 -9.18
C GLY A 248 12.67 0.76 -7.97
N GLY A 249 13.63 1.43 -7.33
CA GLY A 249 13.37 2.35 -6.20
C GLY A 249 12.47 3.53 -6.58
N PHE A 250 11.72 3.99 -5.58
CA PHE A 250 10.92 5.20 -5.68
C PHE A 250 11.82 6.44 -5.55
N ARG A 251 11.62 7.38 -6.48
CA ARG A 251 12.35 8.65 -6.63
C ARG A 251 12.40 9.45 -5.33
#